data_AF-A0AAV2SZE6-F1
#
_entry.id   AF-A0AAV2SZE6-F1
#
_cell.length_a   1.000
_cell.length_b   1.000
_cell.length_c   1.000
_cell.angle_alpha   90.00
_cell.angle_beta   90.00
_cell.angle_gamma   90.00
#
_symmetry.space_group_name_H-M   'P 1'
#
loop_
_entity.id
_entity.type
_entity.pdbx_description
1 polymer ?
#
loop_
_entity_poly.entity_id
_entity_poly.type
_entity_poly.pdbx_seq_one_letter_code
_entity_poly.pdbx_strand_id
1 'polypeptide(L)'
;MYGPMPMWHHVDCFIGRREELKWFDSGDTLPGFGTLSGDDKNMLKSKIKKMEGKRKAEDEPDTATKKIKTEEDEQKRKQSEAMYKIRDKLKVLKKTELASLLEWNDQEIPAGESRIIDRLADFMTFGVPLNCDVCNDGGFVYHTGIGYQCHGNLSEWTKCTNITLVPKRKEFKVPEELREAFPFLKKYKFKGVSKRIIAVREVKPESNSQNGSSAAMTDSTKPLGGMKFVIVGEKFNTDKQAMKDKIAKLGGEVVSKVDKMTAAVITTMDQIGGVSKRIDSAKEHNIQCVSEEFLEEVEKGGALLMIQKKNIAPWGGDPQDRVFASKSKSKSKSSGLEGMFTKSMPATQRIKLKGGAVVDQDSGLEDKAHVYQRGSSKIYNAVLGLTDISRGTNSYYKLQLLESDNKRRYWVFRSWGRIGTTIGGNKLEDMEDLTEAMQHFEGLFEEKTGNRFSSKEFKKIQGRFCILDIDYGEAPEI
;
A
#
# COMPACT_ATOMS: atom_id res chain seq x y z
N MET A 1 -4.02 -8.92 -13.00
CA MET A 1 -2.97 -8.08 -12.39
C MET A 1 -2.61 -6.96 -13.36
N TYR A 2 -3.14 -5.74 -13.22
CA TYR A 2 -2.60 -4.61 -13.99
C TYR A 2 -2.61 -3.34 -13.12
N GLY A 3 -1.44 -2.99 -12.59
CA GLY A 3 -1.13 -1.64 -12.12
C GLY A 3 -0.74 -0.75 -13.31
N PRO A 4 -0.26 0.49 -13.10
CA PRO A 4 0.29 1.29 -14.19
C PRO A 4 1.39 0.47 -14.89
N MET A 5 1.13 0.10 -16.15
CA MET A 5 2.06 -0.69 -16.94
C MET A 5 3.13 0.25 -17.48
N PRO A 6 4.42 0.03 -17.17
CA PRO A 6 5.48 0.85 -17.72
C PRO A 6 5.55 0.64 -19.23
N MET A 7 5.26 1.70 -19.99
CA MET A 7 5.43 1.74 -21.44
C MET A 7 6.88 2.12 -21.75
N TRP A 8 7.73 1.12 -21.98
CA TRP A 8 9.14 1.36 -22.28
C TRP A 8 9.32 1.93 -23.69
N HIS A 9 10.10 2.99 -23.80
CA HIS A 9 10.44 3.63 -25.07
C HIS A 9 11.95 3.74 -25.21
N HIS A 10 12.47 3.55 -26.44
CA HIS A 10 13.80 4.04 -26.79
C HIS A 10 13.83 5.57 -26.63
N VAL A 11 14.98 6.13 -26.26
CA VAL A 11 15.11 7.58 -25.99
C VAL A 11 14.64 8.41 -27.18
N ASP A 12 15.03 8.06 -28.40
CA ASP A 12 14.65 8.80 -29.61
C ASP A 12 13.15 8.61 -29.96
N CYS A 13 12.59 7.43 -29.72
CA CYS A 13 11.16 7.19 -29.87
C CYS A 13 10.32 7.96 -28.83
N PHE A 14 10.84 8.11 -27.61
CA PHE A 14 10.21 8.91 -26.56
C PHE A 14 10.21 10.40 -26.94
N ILE A 15 11.31 10.90 -27.51
CA ILE A 15 11.40 12.27 -28.04
C ILE A 15 10.33 12.49 -29.11
N GLY A 16 10.24 11.58 -30.10
CA GLY A 16 9.28 11.68 -31.20
C GLY A 16 7.82 11.64 -30.76
N ARG A 17 7.51 11.04 -29.60
CA ARG A 17 6.14 10.91 -29.08
C ARG A 17 5.82 11.82 -27.90
N ARG A 18 6.66 12.81 -27.59
CA ARG A 18 6.45 13.67 -26.41
C ARG A 18 5.12 14.40 -26.41
N GLU A 19 4.69 14.88 -27.58
CA GLU A 19 3.42 15.59 -27.72
C GLU A 19 2.23 14.67 -27.44
N GLU A 20 2.26 13.44 -27.99
CA GLU A 20 1.25 12.41 -27.76
C GLU A 20 1.20 11.98 -26.28
N LEU A 21 2.37 11.84 -25.65
CA LEU A 21 2.53 11.48 -24.24
C LEU A 21 2.27 12.66 -23.29
N LYS A 22 1.98 13.86 -23.82
CA LYS A 22 1.73 15.11 -23.07
C LYS A 22 2.83 15.43 -22.05
N TRP A 23 4.08 15.16 -22.41
CA TRP A 23 5.23 15.36 -21.53
C TRP A 23 6.16 16.42 -22.14
N PHE A 24 6.26 17.57 -21.48
CA PHE A 24 6.88 18.79 -22.02
C PHE A 24 8.08 19.29 -21.21
N ASP A 25 8.40 18.63 -20.09
CA ASP A 25 9.50 19.01 -19.21
C ASP A 25 10.87 18.62 -19.78
N SER A 26 11.93 19.04 -19.09
CA SER A 26 13.33 18.72 -19.40
C SER A 26 13.76 17.38 -18.79
N GLY A 27 14.82 16.78 -19.34
CA GLY A 27 15.21 15.39 -19.02
C GLY A 27 15.63 15.18 -17.57
N ASP A 28 16.03 16.26 -16.89
CA ASP A 28 16.41 16.27 -15.48
C ASP A 28 15.24 16.14 -14.50
N THR A 29 13.99 16.31 -14.97
CA THR A 29 12.79 16.11 -14.14
C THR A 29 12.33 14.65 -14.11
N LEU A 30 12.87 13.80 -15.01
CA LEU A 30 12.49 12.40 -15.15
C LEU A 30 12.71 11.62 -13.83
N PRO A 31 11.72 10.81 -13.39
CA PRO A 31 11.91 9.88 -12.28
C PRO A 31 13.13 8.97 -12.52
N GLY A 32 14.02 8.87 -11.54
CA GLY A 32 15.24 8.06 -11.67
C GLY A 32 16.39 8.74 -12.42
N PHE A 33 16.25 9.98 -12.89
CA PHE A 33 17.35 10.71 -13.54
C PHE A 33 18.61 10.77 -12.66
N GLY A 34 18.43 10.96 -11.35
CA GLY A 34 19.52 11.03 -10.37
C GLY A 34 20.39 9.76 -10.29
N THR A 35 19.87 8.60 -10.67
CA THR A 35 20.60 7.33 -10.61
C THR A 35 21.33 6.98 -11.90
N LEU A 36 21.11 7.72 -12.98
CA LEU A 36 21.76 7.47 -14.28
C LEU A 36 23.25 7.86 -14.28
N SER A 37 24.00 7.31 -15.25
CA SER A 37 25.42 7.64 -15.44
C SER A 37 25.60 9.12 -15.83
N GLY A 38 26.81 9.65 -15.68
CA GLY A 38 27.10 11.03 -16.09
C GLY A 38 26.80 11.27 -17.57
N ASP A 39 27.16 10.31 -18.42
CA ASP A 39 26.98 10.39 -19.87
C ASP A 39 25.50 10.29 -20.25
N ASP A 40 24.74 9.38 -19.62
CA ASP A 40 23.29 9.27 -19.84
C ASP A 40 22.54 10.52 -19.35
N LYS A 41 22.96 11.10 -18.22
CA LYS A 41 22.41 12.36 -17.73
C LYS A 41 22.64 13.50 -18.72
N ASN A 42 23.83 13.57 -19.31
CA ASN A 42 24.17 14.58 -20.31
C ASN A 42 23.42 14.34 -21.63
N MET A 43 23.29 13.08 -22.06
CA MET A 43 22.51 12.68 -23.23
C MET A 43 21.04 13.08 -23.06
N LEU A 44 20.43 12.76 -21.91
CA LEU A 44 19.04 13.14 -21.64
C LEU A 44 18.88 14.65 -21.52
N LYS A 45 19.78 15.38 -20.86
CA LYS A 45 19.70 16.85 -20.81
C LYS A 45 19.82 17.50 -22.19
N SER A 46 20.65 16.94 -23.08
CA SER A 46 20.85 17.48 -24.43
C SER A 46 19.71 17.14 -25.38
N LYS A 47 19.23 15.90 -25.36
CA LYS A 47 18.14 15.40 -26.21
C LYS A 47 16.73 15.75 -25.68
N ILE A 48 16.60 16.01 -24.39
CA ILE A 48 15.32 16.27 -23.70
C ILE A 48 15.29 17.69 -23.15
N LYS A 49 15.14 18.66 -24.06
CA LYS A 49 14.89 20.06 -23.72
C LYS A 49 13.41 20.29 -23.44
N LYS A 50 13.14 21.26 -22.56
CA LYS A 50 11.79 21.77 -22.27
C LYS A 50 11.17 22.27 -23.59
N MET A 51 9.94 21.85 -23.86
CA MET A 51 9.20 22.25 -25.06
C MET A 51 8.01 23.11 -24.63
N GLU A 52 7.77 24.22 -25.33
CA GLU A 52 6.58 25.04 -25.09
C GLU A 52 5.34 24.32 -25.65
N GLY A 53 4.67 23.54 -24.82
CA GLY A 53 3.31 23.10 -25.13
C GLY A 53 2.39 24.32 -25.11
N LYS A 54 1.49 24.47 -26.08
CA LYS A 54 0.41 25.47 -26.05
C LYS A 54 -0.46 25.28 -24.81
N ARG A 55 -0.06 25.88 -23.68
CA ARG A 55 -0.88 26.17 -22.50
C ARG A 55 -0.65 27.65 -22.19
N LYS A 56 -1.74 28.34 -21.83
CA LYS A 56 -1.79 29.76 -21.53
C LYS A 56 -0.63 30.15 -20.59
N ALA A 57 0.10 31.17 -21.01
CA ALA A 57 1.14 31.83 -20.24
C ALA A 57 0.56 32.39 -18.94
N GLU A 58 1.15 32.02 -17.82
CA GLU A 58 1.38 32.92 -16.70
C GLU A 58 2.90 33.14 -16.68
N ASP A 59 3.31 34.34 -17.07
CA ASP A 59 4.70 34.78 -17.11
C ASP A 59 5.28 34.85 -15.69
N GLU A 60 6.36 34.11 -15.44
CA GLU A 60 7.42 34.57 -14.54
C GLU A 60 8.77 34.51 -15.28
N PRO A 61 9.60 35.57 -15.18
CA PRO A 61 10.89 35.59 -15.85
C PRO A 61 11.88 34.71 -15.07
N ASP A 62 12.19 33.53 -15.62
CA ASP A 62 13.23 32.64 -15.10
C ASP A 62 14.60 33.28 -15.37
N THR A 63 15.15 33.98 -14.37
CA THR A 63 16.54 34.42 -14.39
C THR A 63 17.42 33.17 -14.38
N ALA A 64 18.13 32.95 -15.49
CA ALA A 64 19.13 31.91 -15.65
C ALA A 64 20.28 32.09 -14.65
N THR A 65 20.06 31.68 -13.41
CA THR A 65 21.13 31.54 -12.43
C THR A 65 21.94 30.32 -12.84
N LYS A 66 23.11 30.54 -13.46
CA LYS A 66 24.15 29.51 -13.62
C LYS A 66 24.31 28.81 -12.26
N LYS A 67 23.83 27.56 -12.13
CA LYS A 67 24.08 26.73 -10.95
C LYS A 67 25.59 26.62 -10.77
N ILE A 68 26.12 27.36 -9.81
CA ILE A 68 27.45 27.14 -9.26
C ILE A 68 27.44 25.70 -8.75
N LYS A 69 28.36 24.85 -9.24
CA LYS A 69 28.51 23.48 -8.74
C LYS A 69 28.84 23.57 -7.25
N THR A 70 27.88 23.25 -6.40
CA THR A 70 28.07 23.21 -4.95
C THR A 70 28.99 22.03 -4.61
N GLU A 71 29.74 22.11 -3.52
CA GLU A 71 30.59 21.01 -3.03
C GLU A 71 29.79 19.69 -2.88
N GLU A 72 28.52 19.79 -2.51
CA GLU A 72 27.58 18.68 -2.41
C GLU A 72 27.29 17.99 -3.76
N ASP A 73 27.24 18.74 -4.87
CA ASP A 73 27.02 18.17 -6.21
C ASP A 73 28.23 17.37 -6.69
N GLU A 74 29.44 17.83 -6.36
CA GLU A 74 30.67 17.10 -6.64
C GLU A 74 30.78 15.83 -5.80
N GLN A 75 30.37 15.87 -4.54
CA GLN A 75 30.30 14.68 -3.69
C GLN A 75 29.25 13.67 -4.21
N LYS A 76 28.07 14.12 -4.64
CA LYS A 76 27.04 13.27 -5.29
C LYS A 76 27.57 12.61 -6.57
N ARG A 77 28.36 13.33 -7.36
CA ARG A 77 29.01 12.81 -8.57
C ARG A 77 30.00 11.70 -8.22
N LYS A 78 30.93 11.96 -7.30
CA LYS A 78 31.92 10.97 -6.83
C LYS A 78 31.25 9.73 -6.25
N GLN A 79 30.17 9.90 -5.48
CA GLN A 79 29.37 8.80 -4.96
C GLN A 79 28.78 7.95 -6.08
N SER A 80 28.16 8.59 -7.07
CA SER A 80 27.55 7.89 -8.21
C SER A 80 28.61 7.12 -9.00
N GLU A 81 29.75 7.74 -9.32
CA GLU A 81 30.87 7.09 -10.00
C GLU A 81 31.40 5.87 -9.24
N ALA A 82 31.51 5.95 -7.91
CA ALA A 82 31.94 4.83 -7.08
C ALA A 82 30.96 3.65 -7.15
N MET A 83 29.65 3.92 -7.07
CA MET A 83 28.62 2.88 -7.21
C MET A 83 28.64 2.24 -8.59
N TYR A 84 28.76 3.03 -9.66
CA TYR A 84 28.84 2.51 -11.03
C TYR A 84 30.06 1.62 -11.26
N LYS A 85 31.23 1.99 -10.71
CA LYS A 85 32.44 1.16 -10.77
C LYS A 85 32.26 -0.21 -10.10
N ILE A 86 31.49 -0.28 -9.02
CA ILE A 86 31.17 -1.55 -8.36
C ILE A 86 30.15 -2.31 -9.20
N ARG A 87 29.11 -1.62 -9.69
CA ARG A 87 28.07 -2.17 -10.56
C ARG A 87 28.67 -2.88 -11.77
N ASP A 88 29.61 -2.25 -12.45
CA ASP A 88 30.24 -2.82 -13.66
C ASP A 88 31.10 -4.05 -13.35
N LYS A 89 31.72 -4.12 -12.16
CA LYS A 89 32.43 -5.32 -11.71
C LYS A 89 31.46 -6.46 -11.34
N LEU A 90 30.32 -6.13 -10.75
CA LEU A 90 29.29 -7.10 -10.38
C LEU A 90 28.58 -7.71 -11.60
N LYS A 91 28.49 -6.99 -12.73
CA LYS A 91 27.92 -7.52 -13.99
C LYS A 91 28.66 -8.73 -14.56
N VAL A 92 29.91 -8.96 -14.14
CA VAL A 92 30.71 -10.12 -14.58
C VAL A 92 30.25 -11.41 -13.87
N LEU A 93 29.59 -11.28 -12.72
CA LEU A 93 29.12 -12.40 -11.91
C LEU A 93 27.82 -12.98 -12.46
N LYS A 94 27.63 -14.29 -12.29
CA LYS A 94 26.38 -14.97 -12.58
C LYS A 94 25.34 -14.68 -11.50
N LYS A 95 24.06 -14.83 -11.85
CA LYS A 95 22.93 -14.67 -10.92
C LYS A 95 23.08 -15.50 -9.63
N THR A 96 23.65 -16.71 -9.72
CA THR A 96 23.90 -17.58 -8.56
C THR A 96 24.91 -16.96 -7.60
N GLU A 97 26.03 -16.45 -8.12
CA GLU A 97 27.08 -15.81 -7.32
C GLU A 97 26.59 -14.51 -6.68
N LEU A 98 25.80 -13.72 -7.43
CA LEU A 98 25.15 -12.52 -6.93
C LEU A 98 24.13 -12.83 -5.82
N ALA A 99 23.38 -13.93 -5.96
CA ALA A 99 22.45 -14.39 -4.93
C ALA A 99 23.20 -14.81 -3.65
N SER A 100 24.28 -15.58 -3.79
CA SER A 100 25.11 -16.00 -2.65
C SER A 100 25.72 -14.82 -1.89
N LEU A 101 26.09 -13.73 -2.57
CA LEU A 101 26.54 -12.50 -1.91
C LEU A 101 25.46 -11.85 -1.03
N LEU A 102 24.20 -11.86 -1.48
CA LEU A 102 23.09 -11.32 -0.69
C LEU A 102 22.74 -12.23 0.48
N GLU A 103 22.68 -13.55 0.25
CA GLU A 103 22.39 -14.54 1.29
C GLU A 103 23.43 -14.51 2.42
N TRP A 104 24.72 -14.42 2.08
CA TRP A 104 25.80 -14.34 3.08
C TRP A 104 25.74 -13.09 3.96
N ASN A 105 24.99 -12.07 3.53
CA ASN A 105 24.77 -10.84 4.28
C ASN A 105 23.39 -10.78 4.95
N ASP A 106 22.64 -11.88 4.97
CA ASP A 106 21.27 -12.00 5.49
C ASP A 106 20.31 -11.06 4.78
N GLN A 107 20.35 -11.01 3.44
CA GLN A 107 19.53 -10.13 2.63
C GLN A 107 18.66 -10.91 1.64
N GLU A 108 17.43 -10.45 1.46
CA GLU A 108 16.51 -11.03 0.48
C GLU A 108 17.01 -10.80 -0.95
N ILE A 109 16.83 -11.82 -1.81
CA ILE A 109 17.18 -11.77 -3.23
C ILE A 109 16.02 -11.17 -4.03
N PRO A 110 16.16 -9.94 -4.58
CA PRO A 110 15.10 -9.34 -5.39
C PRO A 110 14.96 -10.05 -6.75
N ALA A 111 13.75 -10.02 -7.30
CA ALA A 111 13.50 -10.48 -8.66
C ALA A 111 14.11 -9.52 -9.69
N GLY A 112 15.01 -10.04 -10.53
CA GLY A 112 15.66 -9.32 -11.63
C GLY A 112 17.13 -9.02 -11.36
N GLU A 113 18.00 -9.41 -12.29
CA GLU A 113 19.46 -9.31 -12.15
C GLU A 113 19.94 -7.88 -11.90
N SER A 114 19.40 -6.89 -12.63
CA SER A 114 19.77 -5.49 -12.43
C SER A 114 19.47 -5.00 -11.01
N ARG A 115 18.37 -5.45 -10.40
CA ARG A 115 18.00 -5.06 -9.02
C ARG A 115 18.92 -5.70 -7.99
N ILE A 116 19.36 -6.94 -8.23
CA ILE A 116 20.34 -7.63 -7.40
C ILE A 116 21.66 -6.84 -7.42
N ILE A 117 22.13 -6.50 -8.63
CA ILE A 117 23.37 -5.75 -8.83
C ILE A 117 23.29 -4.37 -8.17
N ASP A 118 22.19 -3.62 -8.35
CA ASP A 118 22.04 -2.28 -7.78
C ASP A 118 22.00 -2.32 -6.24
N ARG A 119 21.38 -3.36 -5.66
CA ARG A 119 21.34 -3.59 -4.21
C ARG A 119 22.74 -3.93 -3.66
N LEU A 120 23.45 -4.84 -4.31
CA LEU A 120 24.83 -5.18 -3.95
C LEU A 120 25.77 -3.98 -4.10
N ALA A 121 25.62 -3.17 -5.15
CA ALA A 121 26.41 -1.96 -5.32
C ALA A 121 26.18 -0.95 -4.19
N ASP A 122 24.95 -0.80 -3.69
CA ASP A 122 24.66 0.01 -2.50
C ASP A 122 25.34 -0.57 -1.25
N PHE A 123 25.18 -1.87 -1.01
CA PHE A 123 25.70 -2.52 0.19
C PHE A 123 27.23 -2.53 0.23
N MET A 124 27.88 -2.77 -0.90
CA MET A 124 29.34 -2.70 -1.03
C MET A 124 29.87 -1.26 -0.94
N THR A 125 29.05 -0.23 -1.17
CA THR A 125 29.50 1.16 -1.06
C THR A 125 29.29 1.71 0.35
N PHE A 126 28.13 1.44 0.96
CA PHE A 126 27.70 2.11 2.20
C PHE A 126 27.58 1.16 3.40
N GLY A 127 27.55 -0.15 3.18
CA GLY A 127 27.26 -1.18 4.17
C GLY A 127 25.84 -1.73 4.05
N VAL A 128 25.59 -2.87 4.68
CA VAL A 128 24.31 -3.58 4.63
C VAL A 128 23.34 -2.96 5.63
N PRO A 129 22.18 -2.42 5.21
CA PRO A 129 21.15 -1.96 6.12
C PRO A 129 20.69 -3.08 7.06
N LEU A 130 20.57 -2.77 8.34
CA LEU A 130 19.93 -3.64 9.31
C LEU A 130 18.41 -3.69 9.06
N ASN A 131 17.78 -4.70 9.65
CA ASN A 131 16.32 -4.84 9.60
C ASN A 131 15.64 -3.59 10.18
N CYS A 132 14.46 -3.33 9.65
CA CYS A 132 13.58 -2.26 10.06
C CYS A 132 13.18 -2.46 11.52
N ASP A 133 13.39 -1.44 12.34
CA ASP A 133 12.98 -1.38 13.75
C ASP A 133 11.46 -1.34 13.96
N VAL A 134 10.71 -0.84 12.97
CA VAL A 134 9.24 -0.77 13.04
C VAL A 134 8.57 -2.14 12.83
N CYS A 135 9.04 -2.95 11.87
CA CYS A 135 8.43 -4.26 11.58
C CYS A 135 9.31 -5.46 11.98
N ASN A 136 10.53 -5.23 12.46
CA ASN A 136 11.56 -6.20 12.87
C ASN A 136 12.01 -7.22 11.82
N ASP A 137 11.35 -7.27 10.66
CA ASP A 137 11.58 -8.27 9.61
C ASP A 137 12.04 -7.64 8.29
N GLY A 138 11.51 -6.46 7.96
CA GLY A 138 11.74 -5.83 6.66
C GLY A 138 13.15 -5.28 6.45
N GLY A 139 13.74 -5.56 5.30
CA GLY A 139 14.95 -4.87 4.85
C GLY A 139 14.65 -3.48 4.29
N PHE A 140 15.70 -2.68 4.12
CA PHE A 140 15.62 -1.34 3.54
C PHE A 140 16.14 -1.31 2.10
N VAL A 141 15.38 -0.67 1.21
CA VAL A 141 15.73 -0.52 -0.20
C VAL A 141 15.73 0.94 -0.57
N TYR A 142 16.83 1.39 -1.18
CA TYR A 142 16.91 2.75 -1.68
C TYR A 142 15.98 2.98 -2.87
N HIS A 143 15.16 4.02 -2.77
CA HIS A 143 14.34 4.56 -3.84
C HIS A 143 14.72 6.02 -4.11
N THR A 144 15.00 6.34 -5.37
CA THR A 144 15.41 7.67 -5.79
C THR A 144 14.37 8.72 -5.44
N GLY A 145 14.80 9.79 -4.76
CA GLY A 145 13.94 10.91 -4.36
C GLY A 145 13.10 10.67 -3.10
N ILE A 146 13.10 9.45 -2.55
CA ILE A 146 12.35 9.10 -1.33
C ILE A 146 13.34 8.78 -0.19
N GLY A 147 14.31 7.90 -0.44
CA GLY A 147 15.21 7.39 0.58
C GLY A 147 15.15 5.87 0.70
N TYR A 148 15.55 5.34 1.85
CA TYR A 148 15.46 3.92 2.15
C TYR A 148 14.06 3.58 2.63
N GLN A 149 13.31 2.89 1.79
CA GLN A 149 11.97 2.41 2.10
C GLN A 149 12.05 0.96 2.59
N CYS A 150 11.39 0.68 3.70
CA CYS A 150 11.23 -0.68 4.19
C CYS A 150 10.33 -1.46 3.23
N HIS A 151 10.72 -2.69 2.89
CA HIS A 151 9.92 -3.58 2.04
C HIS A 151 9.28 -4.73 2.81
N GLY A 152 9.40 -4.74 4.15
CA GLY A 152 8.78 -5.74 5.01
C GLY A 152 7.30 -5.53 5.26
N ASN A 153 6.76 -6.39 6.11
CA ASN A 153 5.34 -6.42 6.45
C ASN A 153 5.16 -6.03 7.91
N LEU A 154 4.29 -5.06 8.19
CA LEU A 154 3.94 -4.68 9.56
C LEU A 154 3.00 -5.74 10.18
N SER A 155 2.15 -6.35 9.35
CA SER A 155 1.27 -7.46 9.70
C SER A 155 0.95 -8.29 8.46
N GLU A 156 0.18 -9.36 8.63
CA GLU A 156 -0.38 -10.19 7.55
C GLU A 156 -1.33 -9.44 6.58
N TRP A 157 -1.70 -8.20 6.95
CA TRP A 157 -2.63 -7.34 6.24
C TRP A 157 -1.95 -6.10 5.64
N THR A 158 -0.88 -5.61 6.28
CA THR A 158 -0.35 -4.26 6.00
C THR A 158 1.15 -4.30 5.77
N LYS A 159 1.59 -3.69 4.66
CA LYS A 159 3.01 -3.47 4.38
C LYS A 159 3.60 -2.42 5.33
N CYS A 160 4.86 -2.58 5.67
CA CYS A 160 5.57 -1.55 6.41
C CYS A 160 5.74 -0.30 5.52
N THR A 161 5.43 0.87 6.07
CA THR A 161 5.56 2.16 5.38
C THR A 161 6.75 2.98 5.88
N ASN A 162 7.64 2.37 6.66
CA ASN A 162 8.80 3.04 7.24
C ASN A 162 9.77 3.52 6.14
N ILE A 163 10.16 4.78 6.21
CA ILE A 163 11.12 5.41 5.30
C ILE A 163 12.17 6.13 6.14
N THR A 164 13.45 5.91 5.83
CA THR A 164 14.57 6.59 6.48
C THR A 164 15.59 7.05 5.46
N LEU A 165 16.24 8.18 5.70
CA LEU A 165 17.39 8.62 4.89
C LEU A 165 18.70 7.98 5.37
N VAL A 166 18.75 7.54 6.63
CA VAL A 166 19.96 7.05 7.29
C VAL A 166 19.64 5.76 8.04
N PRO A 167 19.55 4.61 7.35
CA PRO A 167 19.37 3.33 8.02
C PRO A 167 20.63 2.95 8.81
N LYS A 168 20.44 2.23 9.93
CA LYS A 168 21.55 1.60 10.66
C LYS A 168 22.14 0.50 9.79
N ARG A 169 23.47 0.34 9.77
CA ARG A 169 24.15 -0.62 8.87
C ARG A 169 25.18 -1.47 9.58
N LYS A 170 25.39 -2.68 9.06
CA LYS A 170 26.54 -3.54 9.37
C LYS A 170 27.52 -3.57 8.19
N GLU A 171 28.72 -4.07 8.45
CA GLU A 171 29.75 -4.23 7.42
C GLU A 171 29.33 -5.28 6.38
N PHE A 172 29.66 -5.03 5.12
CA PHE A 172 29.43 -5.99 4.05
C PHE A 172 30.51 -7.08 4.08
N LYS A 173 30.09 -8.34 4.14
CA LYS A 173 30.97 -9.52 4.17
C LYS A 173 30.96 -10.23 2.83
N VAL A 174 32.14 -10.63 2.35
CA VAL A 174 32.29 -11.42 1.13
C VAL A 174 32.63 -12.86 1.51
N PRO A 175 31.92 -13.88 0.99
CA PRO A 175 32.28 -15.28 1.15
C PRO A 175 33.71 -15.57 0.68
N GLU A 176 34.40 -16.49 1.35
CA GLU A 176 35.79 -16.87 1.01
C GLU A 176 35.89 -17.46 -0.39
N GLU A 177 34.95 -18.33 -0.77
CA GLU A 177 34.84 -18.93 -2.10
C GLU A 177 34.84 -17.88 -3.23
N LEU A 178 34.07 -16.80 -3.06
CA LEU A 178 33.99 -15.73 -4.05
C LEU A 178 35.22 -14.80 -4.03
N ARG A 179 35.91 -14.68 -2.88
CA ARG A 179 37.19 -13.97 -2.81
C ARG A 179 38.29 -14.71 -3.58
N GLU A 180 38.27 -16.03 -3.58
CA GLU A 180 39.24 -16.84 -4.33
C GLU A 180 38.93 -16.85 -5.82
N ALA A 181 37.66 -17.00 -6.20
CA ALA A 181 37.23 -17.04 -7.59
C ALA A 181 37.40 -15.70 -8.33
N PHE A 182 37.22 -14.57 -7.64
CA PHE A 182 37.20 -13.26 -8.29
C PHE A 182 38.26 -12.28 -7.73
N PRO A 183 39.28 -11.90 -8.53
CA PRO A 183 40.36 -11.00 -8.09
C PRO A 183 39.89 -9.65 -7.57
N PHE A 184 38.76 -9.12 -8.07
CA PHE A 184 38.23 -7.84 -7.62
C PHE A 184 37.60 -7.92 -6.22
N LEU A 185 37.01 -9.06 -5.86
CA LEU A 185 36.48 -9.33 -4.53
C LEU A 185 37.61 -9.58 -3.52
N LYS A 186 38.70 -10.22 -3.95
CA LYS A 186 39.92 -10.36 -3.13
C LYS A 186 40.53 -9.02 -2.74
N LYS A 187 40.54 -8.06 -3.67
CA LYS A 187 41.08 -6.70 -3.46
C LYS A 187 40.08 -5.75 -2.80
N TYR A 188 38.83 -6.17 -2.65
CA TYR A 188 37.80 -5.34 -2.06
C TYR A 188 38.03 -5.25 -0.55
N LYS A 189 38.20 -4.02 -0.07
CA LYS A 189 38.26 -3.69 1.36
C LYS A 189 37.12 -2.74 1.67
N PHE A 190 36.25 -3.15 2.59
CA PHE A 190 35.17 -2.29 3.05
C PHE A 190 35.77 -1.04 3.70
N LYS A 191 35.37 0.14 3.20
CA LYS A 191 35.92 1.44 3.65
C LYS A 191 35.25 1.97 4.93
N GLY A 192 34.36 1.19 5.53
CA GLY A 192 33.55 1.58 6.69
C GLY A 192 32.14 1.99 6.29
N VAL A 193 31.25 1.97 7.28
CA VAL A 193 29.85 2.39 7.11
C VAL A 193 29.82 3.88 6.78
N SER A 194 29.25 4.23 5.63
CA SER A 194 29.16 5.61 5.17
C SER A 194 27.71 5.99 4.85
N LYS A 195 27.38 7.28 5.00
CA LYS A 195 26.05 7.79 4.70
C LYS A 195 25.93 8.02 3.20
N ARG A 196 24.83 7.55 2.61
CA ARG A 196 24.49 7.87 1.22
C ARG A 196 24.00 9.32 1.16
N ILE A 197 24.59 10.14 0.31
CA ILE A 197 24.10 11.47 -0.02
C ILE A 197 22.90 11.29 -0.96
N ILE A 198 21.74 11.78 -0.51
CA ILE A 198 20.46 11.64 -1.20
C ILE A 198 19.99 13.04 -1.59
N ALA A 199 19.70 13.25 -2.88
CA ALA A 199 18.98 14.44 -3.31
C ALA A 199 17.52 14.27 -2.88
N VAL A 200 17.17 14.81 -1.72
CA VAL A 200 15.76 14.97 -1.34
C VAL A 200 15.21 16.07 -2.25
N ARG A 201 14.10 15.80 -2.96
CA ARG A 201 13.32 16.88 -3.57
C ARG A 201 12.70 17.63 -2.40
N GLU A 202 13.27 18.78 -2.05
CA GLU A 202 12.57 19.76 -1.22
C GLU A 202 11.33 20.19 -2.00
N VAL A 203 10.15 19.77 -1.54
CA VAL A 203 8.93 20.48 -1.89
C VAL A 203 8.99 21.78 -1.10
N LYS A 204 9.48 22.86 -1.73
CA LYS A 204 9.42 24.19 -1.11
C LYS A 204 7.96 24.53 -0.84
N PRO A 205 7.59 24.90 0.39
CA PRO A 205 6.29 25.52 0.63
C PRO A 205 6.34 26.90 -0.02
N GLU A 206 5.57 27.11 -1.09
CA GLU A 206 5.34 28.44 -1.63
C GLU A 206 4.60 29.27 -0.58
N SER A 207 5.35 30.13 0.11
CA SER A 207 4.80 31.23 0.88
C SER A 207 4.35 32.31 -0.10
N ASN A 208 3.08 32.28 -0.50
CA ASN A 208 2.44 33.45 -1.09
C ASN A 208 1.26 33.87 -0.21
N SER A 209 1.54 34.82 0.68
CA SER A 209 0.52 35.58 1.38
C SER A 209 -0.09 36.57 0.39
N GLN A 210 -1.33 36.34 -0.04
CA GLN A 210 -2.47 37.25 0.21
C GLN A 210 -3.76 36.75 -0.45
N ASN A 211 -4.77 36.56 0.40
CA ASN A 211 -6.20 36.79 0.25
C ASN A 211 -6.96 36.29 -1.00
N GLY A 212 -7.78 35.25 -0.78
CA GLY A 212 -8.93 34.92 -1.62
C GLY A 212 -9.55 33.54 -1.37
N SER A 213 -10.41 33.43 -0.35
CA SER A 213 -11.48 32.43 -0.21
C SER A 213 -11.13 30.93 -0.16
N SER A 214 -10.80 30.48 1.06
CA SER A 214 -11.19 29.23 1.74
C SER A 214 -11.70 28.03 0.90
N ALA A 215 -10.76 27.12 0.59
CA ALA A 215 -11.00 25.68 0.52
C ALA A 215 -9.76 24.95 1.08
N ALA A 216 -9.75 24.71 2.40
CA ALA A 216 -8.64 24.06 3.08
C ALA A 216 -8.54 22.58 2.67
N MET A 217 -7.54 22.26 1.85
CA MET A 217 -7.01 20.90 1.71
C MET A 217 -6.17 20.60 2.95
N THR A 218 -6.56 19.60 3.74
CA THR A 218 -5.90 19.22 4.98
C THR A 218 -4.59 18.47 4.71
N ASP A 219 -3.50 19.01 5.26
CA ASP A 219 -2.14 18.48 5.34
C ASP A 219 -2.12 17.07 5.98
N SER A 220 -1.84 16.05 5.17
CA SER A 220 -1.92 14.63 5.55
C SER A 220 -0.62 14.05 6.11
N THR A 221 0.31 14.89 6.57
CA THR A 221 1.65 14.47 7.04
C THR A 221 1.76 14.28 8.55
N LYS A 222 0.75 14.70 9.32
CA LYS A 222 0.77 14.65 10.79
C LYS A 222 -0.15 13.55 11.37
N PRO A 223 0.17 12.93 12.52
CA PRO A 223 -0.55 11.77 13.06
C PRO A 223 -2.05 11.98 13.32
N LEU A 224 -2.46 13.21 13.62
CA LEU A 224 -3.86 13.61 13.86
C LEU A 224 -4.43 14.51 12.75
N GLY A 225 -3.76 14.57 11.60
CA GLY A 225 -4.14 15.43 10.47
C GLY A 225 -5.61 15.25 10.06
N GLY A 226 -6.39 16.34 10.15
CA GLY A 226 -7.81 16.35 9.77
C GLY A 226 -8.78 15.72 10.79
N MET A 227 -8.30 15.34 11.98
CA MET A 227 -9.13 14.77 13.04
C MET A 227 -9.59 15.82 14.06
N LYS A 228 -10.86 15.74 14.46
CA LYS A 228 -11.46 16.62 15.48
C LYS A 228 -11.60 15.89 16.81
N PHE A 229 -11.17 16.52 17.90
CA PHE A 229 -11.24 15.96 19.26
C PHE A 229 -12.03 16.88 20.18
N VAL A 230 -12.72 16.29 21.16
CA VAL A 230 -13.39 17.05 22.24
C VAL A 230 -12.83 16.59 23.57
N ILE A 231 -12.46 17.53 24.44
CA ILE A 231 -11.95 17.23 25.79
C ILE A 231 -13.08 17.43 26.81
N VAL A 232 -13.39 16.41 27.60
CA VAL A 232 -14.46 16.42 28.62
C VAL A 232 -13.95 15.87 29.94
N GLY A 233 -13.92 16.71 30.98
CA GLY A 233 -13.45 16.36 32.32
C GLY A 233 -12.77 17.55 33.00
N GLU A 234 -12.58 17.48 34.31
CA GLU A 234 -11.91 18.52 35.10
C GLU A 234 -10.61 18.04 35.76
N LYS A 235 -10.47 16.72 35.94
CA LYS A 235 -9.29 16.08 36.53
C LYS A 235 -8.55 15.29 35.44
N PHE A 236 -7.48 15.87 34.92
CA PHE A 236 -6.49 15.24 34.05
C PHE A 236 -5.12 15.39 34.70
N ASN A 237 -4.19 14.49 34.43
CA ASN A 237 -2.81 14.61 34.90
C ASN A 237 -2.08 15.74 34.13
N THR A 238 -2.48 15.99 32.88
CA THR A 238 -1.99 17.10 32.05
C THR A 238 -2.99 18.26 31.99
N ASP A 239 -2.51 19.50 32.00
CA ASP A 239 -3.38 20.68 31.85
C ASP A 239 -4.15 20.71 30.51
N LYS A 240 -5.37 21.25 30.52
CA LYS A 240 -6.25 21.32 29.34
C LYS A 240 -5.66 22.13 28.21
N GLN A 241 -4.87 23.18 28.50
CA GLN A 241 -4.21 23.96 27.47
C GLN A 241 -3.05 23.18 26.85
N ALA A 242 -2.26 22.49 27.67
CA ALA A 242 -1.17 21.63 27.20
C ALA A 242 -1.67 20.47 26.31
N MET A 243 -2.84 19.90 26.58
CA MET A 243 -3.46 18.90 25.70
C MET A 243 -3.90 19.49 24.35
N LYS A 244 -4.48 20.70 24.34
CA LYS A 244 -4.84 21.38 23.09
C LYS A 244 -3.61 21.66 22.24
N ASP A 245 -2.52 22.11 22.86
CA ASP A 245 -1.27 22.42 22.17
C ASP A 245 -0.63 21.13 21.60
N LYS A 246 -0.68 20.01 22.34
CA LYS A 246 -0.25 18.69 21.84
C LYS A 246 -1.08 18.22 20.64
N ILE A 247 -2.41 18.32 20.72
CA ILE A 247 -3.30 17.91 19.62
C ILE A 247 -3.06 18.78 18.38
N ALA A 248 -2.91 20.09 18.54
CA ALA A 248 -2.60 21.03 17.46
C ALA A 248 -1.22 20.74 16.83
N LYS A 249 -0.20 20.45 17.65
CA LYS A 249 1.14 20.05 17.18
C LYS A 249 1.09 18.78 16.33
N LEU A 250 0.26 17.81 16.73
CA LEU A 250 0.03 16.55 16.02
C LEU A 250 -0.94 16.68 14.83
N GLY A 251 -1.45 17.88 14.54
CA GLY A 251 -2.28 18.18 13.36
C GLY A 251 -3.79 17.97 13.54
N GLY A 252 -4.24 17.71 14.77
CA GLY A 252 -5.66 17.61 15.11
C GLY A 252 -6.25 18.94 15.55
N GLU A 253 -7.57 19.04 15.53
CA GLU A 253 -8.34 20.22 15.94
C GLU A 253 -9.15 19.90 17.20
N VAL A 254 -9.11 20.77 18.22
CA VAL A 254 -9.97 20.63 19.40
C VAL A 254 -11.23 21.46 19.24
N VAL A 255 -12.39 20.79 19.19
CA VAL A 255 -13.70 21.43 19.04
C VAL A 255 -14.47 21.40 20.36
N SER A 256 -15.41 22.34 20.53
CA SER A 256 -16.17 22.50 21.77
C SER A 256 -17.47 21.68 21.83
N LYS A 257 -17.91 21.16 20.67
CA LYS A 257 -19.12 20.37 20.50
C LYS A 257 -18.78 19.02 19.89
N VAL A 258 -19.45 17.98 20.35
CA VAL A 258 -19.36 16.64 19.76
C VAL A 258 -20.31 16.60 18.56
N ASP A 259 -19.78 16.28 17.38
CA ASP A 259 -20.54 16.11 16.14
C ASP A 259 -20.22 14.75 15.50
N LYS A 260 -20.96 14.38 14.45
CA LYS A 260 -20.76 13.11 13.72
C LYS A 260 -19.38 12.95 13.07
N MET A 261 -18.61 14.03 12.96
CA MET A 261 -17.27 14.07 12.34
C MET A 261 -16.15 14.08 13.40
N THR A 262 -16.52 14.06 14.69
CA THR A 262 -15.57 14.03 15.80
C THR A 262 -14.90 12.66 15.86
N ALA A 263 -13.57 12.66 15.84
CA ALA A 263 -12.75 11.46 15.79
C ALA A 263 -12.80 10.68 17.10
N ALA A 264 -12.62 11.36 18.23
CA ALA A 264 -12.75 10.79 19.58
C ALA A 264 -12.99 11.88 20.63
N VAL A 265 -13.55 11.49 21.78
CA VAL A 265 -13.68 12.34 22.96
C VAL A 265 -12.61 11.94 23.98
N ILE A 266 -11.77 12.87 24.41
CA ILE A 266 -10.77 12.64 25.46
C ILE A 266 -11.43 12.88 26.81
N THR A 267 -11.54 11.84 27.64
CA THR A 267 -12.23 11.86 28.93
C THR A 267 -11.69 10.81 29.90
N THR A 268 -12.18 10.80 31.14
CA THR A 268 -11.80 9.85 32.19
C THR A 268 -12.96 8.90 32.52
N MET A 269 -12.68 7.72 33.05
CA MET A 269 -13.69 6.71 33.41
C MET A 269 -14.79 7.28 34.33
N ASP A 270 -14.42 8.17 35.26
CA ASP A 270 -15.33 8.79 36.23
C ASP A 270 -16.43 9.66 35.57
N GLN A 271 -16.21 10.13 34.34
CA GLN A 271 -17.12 11.03 33.63
C GLN A 271 -18.06 10.29 32.67
N ILE A 272 -17.79 9.01 32.36
CA ILE A 272 -18.57 8.20 31.41
C ILE A 272 -19.94 7.81 31.98
N GLY A 273 -20.08 7.77 33.31
CA GLY A 273 -21.35 7.57 34.02
C GLY A 273 -22.04 8.85 34.53
N GLY A 274 -21.50 10.04 34.21
CA GLY A 274 -22.00 11.33 34.71
C GLY A 274 -22.98 12.05 33.77
N VAL A 275 -23.61 13.13 34.25
CA VAL A 275 -24.67 13.90 33.55
C VAL A 275 -24.13 14.87 32.47
N SER A 276 -23.02 14.53 31.82
CA SER A 276 -22.40 15.41 30.84
C SER A 276 -23.09 15.31 29.47
N LYS A 277 -23.77 16.38 29.06
CA LYS A 277 -24.42 16.48 27.74
C LYS A 277 -23.49 16.15 26.56
N ARG A 278 -22.17 16.33 26.70
CA ARG A 278 -21.17 16.00 25.66
C ARG A 278 -20.91 14.49 25.58
N ILE A 279 -20.95 13.77 26.70
CA ILE A 279 -20.83 12.31 26.73
C ILE A 279 -22.11 11.67 26.20
N ASP A 280 -23.28 12.23 26.51
CA ASP A 280 -24.55 11.80 25.91
C ASP A 280 -24.55 11.97 24.38
N SER A 281 -24.04 13.10 23.90
CA SER A 281 -23.88 13.34 22.45
C SER A 281 -22.87 12.38 21.81
N ALA A 282 -21.81 12.01 22.53
CA ALA A 282 -20.84 11.01 22.08
C ALA A 282 -21.47 9.61 21.98
N LYS A 283 -22.33 9.25 22.92
CA LYS A 283 -23.11 8.01 22.92
C LYS A 283 -24.12 7.97 21.76
N GLU A 284 -24.87 9.05 21.55
CA GLU A 284 -25.85 9.16 20.46
C GLU A 284 -25.19 9.03 19.07
N HIS A 285 -23.95 9.52 18.93
CA HIS A 285 -23.20 9.44 17.68
C HIS A 285 -22.22 8.26 17.59
N ASN A 286 -22.23 7.33 18.57
CA ASN A 286 -21.33 6.18 18.65
C ASN A 286 -19.82 6.56 18.51
N ILE A 287 -19.41 7.64 19.18
CA ILE A 287 -18.02 8.14 19.17
C ILE A 287 -17.27 7.55 20.36
N GLN A 288 -16.05 7.06 20.11
CA GLN A 288 -15.18 6.53 21.17
C GLN A 288 -14.75 7.60 22.16
N CYS A 289 -14.62 7.17 23.41
CA CYS A 289 -14.01 7.93 24.48
C CYS A 289 -12.62 7.37 24.74
N VAL A 290 -11.58 8.20 24.82
CA VAL A 290 -10.19 7.76 25.09
C VAL A 290 -9.61 8.53 26.28
N SER A 291 -8.66 7.94 27.01
CA SER A 291 -7.95 8.60 28.11
C SER A 291 -6.84 9.55 27.60
N GLU A 292 -6.24 10.34 28.49
CA GLU A 292 -5.14 11.26 28.11
C GLU A 292 -3.87 10.55 27.61
N GLU A 293 -3.65 9.29 28.03
CA GLU A 293 -2.55 8.42 27.57
C GLU A 293 -2.54 8.20 26.06
N PHE A 294 -3.71 8.36 25.41
CA PHE A 294 -3.84 8.32 23.96
C PHE A 294 -2.88 9.31 23.27
N LEU A 295 -2.68 10.51 23.82
CA LEU A 295 -1.88 11.55 23.18
C LEU A 295 -0.38 11.21 23.12
N GLU A 296 0.12 10.39 24.03
CA GLU A 296 1.52 9.95 24.06
C GLU A 296 1.78 8.81 23.06
N GLU A 297 0.83 7.89 22.92
CA GLU A 297 0.97 6.74 22.04
C GLU A 297 0.76 7.09 20.57
N VAL A 298 -0.05 8.13 20.28
CA VAL A 298 -0.30 8.63 18.92
C VAL A 298 0.93 9.27 18.27
N GLU A 299 1.91 9.72 19.06
CA GLU A 299 3.18 10.24 18.51
C GLU A 299 3.93 9.20 17.67
N LYS A 300 3.67 7.91 17.92
CA LYS A 300 4.24 6.77 17.17
C LYS A 300 3.43 6.41 15.91
N GLY A 301 2.34 7.13 15.62
CA GLY A 301 1.45 6.90 14.48
C GLY A 301 0.26 5.99 14.77
N GLY A 302 -0.59 5.74 13.77
CA GLY A 302 -1.72 4.80 13.88
C GLY A 302 -2.93 5.30 14.68
N ALA A 303 -3.20 6.61 14.69
CA ALA A 303 -4.22 7.23 15.53
C ALA A 303 -5.62 6.57 15.49
N LEU A 304 -6.11 6.16 14.31
CA LEU A 304 -7.43 5.51 14.18
C LEU A 304 -7.51 4.15 14.89
N LEU A 305 -6.43 3.36 14.81
CA LEU A 305 -6.33 2.08 15.50
C LEU A 305 -6.25 2.28 17.02
N MET A 306 -5.54 3.33 17.45
CA MET A 306 -5.39 3.66 18.86
C MET A 306 -6.71 4.15 19.48
N ILE A 307 -7.54 4.87 18.72
CA ILE A 307 -8.89 5.27 19.15
C ILE A 307 -9.77 4.03 19.41
N GLN A 308 -9.70 3.01 18.55
CA GLN A 308 -10.46 1.78 18.76
C GLN A 308 -9.92 0.96 19.95
N LYS A 309 -8.60 0.83 20.06
CA LYS A 309 -7.95 -0.01 21.08
C LYS A 309 -8.04 0.56 22.50
N LYS A 310 -8.00 1.89 22.65
CA LYS A 310 -8.03 2.59 23.95
C LYS A 310 -9.40 3.20 24.25
N ASN A 311 -10.46 2.68 23.62
CA ASN A 311 -11.81 3.12 23.91
C ASN A 311 -12.20 2.71 25.33
N ILE A 312 -12.50 3.70 26.17
CA ILE A 312 -12.92 3.52 27.56
C ILE A 312 -14.45 3.52 27.72
N ALA A 313 -15.21 3.81 26.67
CA ALA A 313 -16.67 3.74 26.68
C ALA A 313 -17.21 2.37 26.22
N PRO A 314 -18.39 1.93 26.70
CA PRO A 314 -19.04 0.70 26.24
C PRO A 314 -19.68 0.81 24.85
N TRP A 315 -19.58 1.97 24.18
CA TRP A 315 -20.05 2.22 22.82
C TRP A 315 -18.89 2.68 21.92
N GLY A 316 -19.04 2.54 20.60
CA GLY A 316 -18.07 3.03 19.61
C GLY A 316 -18.33 2.45 18.21
N GLY A 317 -18.23 3.29 17.18
CA GLY A 317 -18.28 2.91 15.76
C GLY A 317 -16.96 3.21 15.04
N ASP A 318 -16.79 2.85 13.77
CA ASP A 318 -15.49 2.98 13.10
C ASP A 318 -15.01 4.47 12.98
N PRO A 319 -13.88 4.86 13.60
CA PRO A 319 -13.32 6.20 13.45
C PRO A 319 -12.96 6.54 12.01
N GLN A 320 -12.70 5.54 11.15
CA GLN A 320 -12.35 5.74 9.74
C GLN A 320 -13.51 6.35 8.94
N ASP A 321 -14.75 5.98 9.24
CA ASP A 321 -15.94 6.50 8.58
C ASP A 321 -16.18 7.99 8.86
N ARG A 322 -15.73 8.47 10.02
CA ARG A 322 -15.93 9.86 10.47
C ARG A 322 -14.81 10.79 10.06
N VAL A 323 -13.57 10.33 10.09
CA VAL A 323 -12.39 11.15 9.73
C VAL A 323 -12.31 11.39 8.22
N PHE A 324 -12.80 10.45 7.39
CA PHE A 324 -12.74 10.56 5.92
C PHE A 324 -14.10 10.83 5.25
N ALA A 325 -15.14 11.20 6.01
CA ALA A 325 -16.50 11.37 5.47
C ALA A 325 -16.67 12.54 4.46
N SER A 326 -15.63 13.37 4.24
CA SER A 326 -15.66 14.51 3.30
C SER A 326 -15.37 14.10 1.85
N LYS A 327 -15.95 13.01 1.34
CA LYS A 327 -16.05 12.77 -0.12
C LYS A 327 -17.24 11.92 -0.59
N SER A 328 -18.26 11.72 0.24
CA SER A 328 -19.49 11.05 -0.20
C SER A 328 -20.72 11.58 0.52
N LYS A 329 -21.35 12.61 -0.05
CA LYS A 329 -22.77 12.88 0.23
C LYS A 329 -23.60 11.80 -0.46
N SER A 330 -23.94 10.75 0.27
CA SER A 330 -25.20 10.02 0.07
C SER A 330 -25.59 9.29 1.35
N LYS A 331 -26.67 9.80 1.96
CA LYS A 331 -27.50 9.27 3.05
C LYS A 331 -27.19 7.84 3.50
N SER A 332 -26.66 7.73 4.72
CA SER A 332 -26.77 6.54 5.57
C SER A 332 -28.22 6.41 6.09
N LYS A 333 -28.97 5.43 5.58
CA LYS A 333 -29.96 4.71 6.38
C LYS A 333 -29.34 3.36 6.71
N SER A 334 -29.30 3.07 8.00
CA SER A 334 -28.80 1.83 8.60
C SER A 334 -29.70 0.65 8.23
N SER A 335 -29.29 -0.10 7.21
CA SER A 335 -29.52 -1.53 6.98
C SER A 335 -29.03 -1.84 5.55
N GLY A 336 -28.14 -2.81 5.38
CA GLY A 336 -27.77 -3.28 4.04
C GLY A 336 -26.27 -3.45 3.79
N LEU A 337 -25.68 -4.47 4.41
CA LEU A 337 -24.59 -5.21 3.76
C LEU A 337 -25.14 -6.14 2.64
N GLU A 338 -26.46 -6.31 2.55
CA GLU A 338 -27.15 -7.11 1.52
C GLU A 338 -27.30 -6.42 0.15
N GLY A 339 -26.98 -5.12 0.02
CA GLY A 339 -27.26 -4.35 -1.21
C GLY A 339 -26.08 -4.13 -2.16
N MET A 340 -24.86 -4.51 -1.78
CA MET A 340 -23.65 -4.11 -2.51
C MET A 340 -23.23 -5.08 -3.62
N PHE A 341 -23.90 -6.24 -3.72
CA PHE A 341 -23.65 -7.26 -4.76
C PHE A 341 -24.56 -7.15 -6.00
N THR A 342 -25.52 -6.21 -6.08
CA THR A 342 -26.57 -6.23 -7.12
C THR A 342 -26.64 -5.01 -8.05
N LYS A 343 -25.65 -4.11 -8.04
CA LYS A 343 -25.70 -2.89 -8.88
C LYS A 343 -25.48 -3.08 -10.40
N SER A 344 -25.63 -4.30 -10.89
CA SER A 344 -25.78 -4.56 -12.33
C SER A 344 -26.74 -5.73 -12.57
N MET A 345 -27.93 -5.69 -11.95
CA MET A 345 -29.02 -6.61 -12.33
C MET A 345 -30.27 -5.83 -12.73
N PRO A 346 -30.88 -6.13 -13.90
CA PRO A 346 -32.27 -5.78 -14.16
C PRO A 346 -33.16 -6.48 -13.12
N ALA A 347 -34.19 -5.77 -12.63
CA ALA A 347 -35.07 -6.27 -11.58
C ALA A 347 -35.82 -7.55 -12.02
N THR A 348 -36.05 -8.43 -11.04
CA THR A 348 -36.90 -9.64 -11.04
C THR A 348 -36.45 -10.86 -11.85
N GLN A 349 -35.49 -11.62 -11.32
CA GLN A 349 -35.40 -13.08 -11.58
C GLN A 349 -35.07 -13.84 -10.29
N ARG A 350 -35.78 -14.95 -10.05
CA ARG A 350 -35.74 -15.75 -8.82
C ARG A 350 -34.36 -16.39 -8.63
N ILE A 351 -33.64 -16.03 -7.58
CA ILE A 351 -32.40 -16.71 -7.14
C ILE A 351 -32.79 -18.13 -6.71
N LYS A 352 -32.39 -19.15 -7.48
CA LYS A 352 -32.59 -20.56 -7.12
C LYS A 352 -31.37 -21.02 -6.32
N LEU A 353 -31.53 -21.20 -5.02
CA LEU A 353 -30.53 -21.87 -4.18
C LEU A 353 -30.58 -23.38 -4.51
N LYS A 354 -29.51 -23.93 -5.08
CA LYS A 354 -29.35 -25.37 -5.35
C LYS A 354 -27.96 -25.80 -4.85
N GLY A 355 -27.88 -26.70 -3.87
CA GLY A 355 -26.58 -27.24 -3.41
C GLY A 355 -25.78 -26.34 -2.46
N GLY A 356 -26.44 -25.51 -1.66
CA GLY A 356 -25.80 -24.73 -0.57
C GLY A 356 -25.09 -23.43 -0.98
N ALA A 357 -24.97 -23.13 -2.28
CA ALA A 357 -24.47 -21.84 -2.78
C ALA A 357 -25.14 -21.44 -4.10
N VAL A 358 -25.15 -20.14 -4.41
CA VAL A 358 -25.72 -19.60 -5.65
C VAL A 358 -24.68 -19.64 -6.76
N VAL A 359 -25.05 -20.16 -7.94
CA VAL A 359 -24.22 -20.11 -9.14
C VAL A 359 -24.09 -18.66 -9.62
N ASP A 360 -22.87 -18.21 -9.90
CA ASP A 360 -22.63 -16.85 -10.39
C ASP A 360 -23.22 -16.67 -11.80
N GLN A 361 -24.02 -15.61 -12.00
CA GLN A 361 -24.73 -15.35 -13.25
C GLN A 361 -23.80 -15.11 -14.44
N ASP A 362 -22.60 -14.59 -14.17
CA ASP A 362 -21.59 -14.39 -15.21
C ASP A 362 -21.07 -15.72 -15.79
N SER A 363 -21.40 -16.86 -15.17
CA SER A 363 -21.12 -18.18 -15.73
C SER A 363 -22.08 -18.57 -16.86
N GLY A 364 -23.30 -18.02 -16.90
CA GLY A 364 -24.37 -18.43 -17.82
C GLY A 364 -24.87 -19.87 -17.61
N LEU A 365 -24.60 -20.47 -16.45
CA LEU A 365 -24.95 -21.85 -16.10
C LEU A 365 -25.97 -21.96 -14.96
N GLU A 366 -26.56 -20.86 -14.50
CA GLU A 366 -27.45 -20.78 -13.34
C GLU A 366 -28.70 -21.69 -13.42
N ASP A 367 -29.17 -22.00 -14.64
CA ASP A 367 -30.31 -22.89 -14.87
C ASP A 367 -29.91 -24.34 -15.22
N LYS A 368 -28.62 -24.62 -15.42
CA LYS A 368 -28.11 -25.91 -15.93
C LYS A 368 -27.14 -26.63 -15.01
N ALA A 369 -26.65 -25.95 -13.99
CA ALA A 369 -25.66 -26.44 -13.05
C ALA A 369 -25.96 -25.96 -11.63
N HIS A 370 -25.32 -26.60 -10.67
CA HIS A 370 -25.28 -26.19 -9.27
C HIS A 370 -23.82 -26.16 -8.79
N VAL A 371 -23.56 -25.50 -7.66
CA VAL A 371 -22.23 -25.51 -7.06
C VAL A 371 -21.96 -26.91 -6.51
N TYR A 372 -20.83 -27.49 -6.87
CA TYR A 372 -20.43 -28.81 -6.42
C TYR A 372 -20.19 -28.83 -4.90
N GLN A 373 -20.77 -29.84 -4.23
CA GLN A 373 -20.62 -30.07 -2.81
C GLN A 373 -20.08 -31.48 -2.57
N ARG A 374 -18.96 -31.60 -1.86
CA ARG A 374 -18.38 -32.88 -1.47
C ARG A 374 -18.85 -33.26 -0.07
N GLY A 375 -19.77 -34.23 0.01
CA GLY A 375 -20.38 -34.64 1.28
C GLY A 375 -21.28 -33.55 1.86
N SER A 376 -21.57 -33.60 3.16
CA SER A 376 -22.50 -32.67 3.80
C SER A 376 -21.91 -31.30 4.16
N SER A 377 -20.59 -31.13 4.16
CA SER A 377 -19.94 -29.95 4.76
C SER A 377 -19.03 -29.13 3.85
N LYS A 378 -18.58 -29.66 2.70
CA LYS A 378 -17.57 -28.97 1.88
C LYS A 378 -18.15 -28.50 0.54
N ILE A 379 -18.49 -27.21 0.49
CA ILE A 379 -18.98 -26.53 -0.71
C ILE A 379 -17.78 -25.98 -1.50
N TYR A 380 -17.67 -26.29 -2.79
CA TYR A 380 -16.59 -25.79 -3.65
C TYR A 380 -16.94 -24.40 -4.21
N ASN A 381 -17.04 -23.45 -3.29
CA ASN A 381 -17.28 -22.03 -3.53
C ASN A 381 -16.32 -21.20 -2.67
N ALA A 382 -15.69 -20.20 -3.26
CA ALA A 382 -14.85 -19.27 -2.52
C ALA A 382 -15.02 -17.86 -3.09
N VAL A 383 -15.27 -16.90 -2.21
CA VAL A 383 -15.15 -15.49 -2.53
C VAL A 383 -14.02 -14.90 -1.70
N LEU A 384 -13.10 -14.25 -2.39
CA LEU A 384 -11.85 -13.80 -1.83
C LEU A 384 -11.67 -12.30 -2.01
N GLY A 385 -11.02 -11.68 -1.03
CA GLY A 385 -10.72 -10.24 -0.99
C GLY A 385 -9.23 -9.96 -0.85
N LEU A 386 -8.74 -8.90 -1.48
CA LEU A 386 -7.39 -8.38 -1.28
C LEU A 386 -7.42 -6.86 -1.26
N THR A 387 -7.15 -6.29 -0.08
CA THR A 387 -7.00 -4.86 0.12
C THR A 387 -5.51 -4.52 0.26
N ASP A 388 -5.02 -3.62 -0.59
CA ASP A 388 -3.70 -3.01 -0.47
C ASP A 388 -3.88 -1.51 -0.23
N ILE A 389 -3.72 -1.11 1.04
CA ILE A 389 -3.88 0.27 1.49
C ILE A 389 -2.82 1.18 0.86
N SER A 390 -1.59 0.67 0.71
CA SER A 390 -0.47 1.46 0.14
C SER A 390 -0.72 1.85 -1.31
N ARG A 391 -1.46 1.03 -2.06
CA ARG A 391 -1.84 1.28 -3.45
C ARG A 391 -3.26 1.82 -3.59
N GLY A 392 -4.03 1.91 -2.51
CA GLY A 392 -5.45 2.26 -2.53
C GLY A 392 -6.30 1.31 -3.38
N THR A 393 -5.92 0.03 -3.46
CA THR A 393 -6.62 -0.96 -4.29
C THR A 393 -7.36 -1.97 -3.44
N ASN A 394 -8.60 -2.27 -3.83
CA ASN A 394 -9.41 -3.34 -3.24
C ASN A 394 -9.86 -4.27 -4.37
N SER A 395 -9.46 -5.54 -4.32
CA SER A 395 -9.69 -6.53 -5.36
C SER A 395 -10.52 -7.69 -4.84
N TYR A 396 -11.36 -8.25 -5.70
CA TYR A 396 -12.11 -9.48 -5.40
C TYR A 396 -11.70 -10.60 -6.36
N TYR A 397 -11.90 -11.83 -5.92
CA TYR A 397 -11.77 -13.03 -6.72
C TYR A 397 -12.81 -14.07 -6.28
N LYS A 398 -13.72 -14.42 -7.17
CA LYS A 398 -14.72 -15.48 -6.99
C LYS A 398 -14.25 -16.74 -7.71
N LEU A 399 -14.46 -17.88 -7.10
CA LEU A 399 -14.09 -19.19 -7.62
C LEU A 399 -15.18 -20.19 -7.29
N GLN A 400 -15.72 -20.87 -8.30
CA GLN A 400 -16.77 -21.87 -8.16
C GLN A 400 -16.44 -23.11 -8.97
N LEU A 401 -16.66 -24.29 -8.39
CA LEU A 401 -16.77 -25.54 -9.13
C LEU A 401 -18.25 -25.83 -9.33
N LEU A 402 -18.67 -25.98 -10.58
CA LEU A 402 -20.04 -26.19 -10.98
C LEU A 402 -20.19 -27.62 -11.53
N GLU A 403 -21.25 -28.31 -11.14
CA GLU A 403 -21.64 -29.63 -11.66
C GLU A 403 -22.94 -29.50 -12.44
N SER A 404 -23.03 -30.15 -13.62
CA SER A 404 -24.25 -30.15 -14.41
C SER A 404 -25.37 -30.93 -13.73
N ASP A 405 -26.59 -30.38 -13.74
CA ASP A 405 -27.76 -31.04 -13.15
C ASP A 405 -28.13 -32.35 -13.87
N ASN A 406 -27.80 -32.47 -15.16
CA ASN A 406 -28.32 -33.53 -16.04
C ASN A 406 -27.22 -34.39 -16.68
N LYS A 407 -25.94 -34.05 -16.51
CA LYS A 407 -24.81 -34.70 -17.18
C LYS A 407 -23.63 -34.85 -16.23
N ARG A 408 -22.74 -35.80 -16.50
CA ARG A 408 -21.44 -35.86 -15.84
C ARG A 408 -20.47 -34.87 -16.50
N ARG A 409 -20.72 -33.59 -16.29
CA ARG A 409 -19.96 -32.45 -16.84
C ARG A 409 -19.73 -31.44 -15.72
N TYR A 410 -18.52 -30.89 -15.67
CA TYR A 410 -18.09 -29.98 -14.62
C TYR A 410 -17.53 -28.71 -15.23
N TRP A 411 -17.62 -27.61 -14.49
CA TRP A 411 -16.98 -26.35 -14.89
C TRP A 411 -16.30 -25.68 -13.72
N VAL A 412 -15.13 -25.08 -13.98
CA VAL A 412 -14.49 -24.18 -13.01
C VAL A 412 -14.72 -22.75 -13.49
N PHE A 413 -15.51 -22.00 -12.72
CA PHE A 413 -15.81 -20.60 -12.99
C PHE A 413 -14.96 -19.69 -12.11
N ARG A 414 -14.47 -18.60 -12.71
CA ARG A 414 -13.72 -17.54 -12.05
C ARG A 414 -14.25 -16.18 -12.44
N SER A 415 -14.32 -15.27 -11.49
CA SER A 415 -14.57 -13.84 -11.72
C SER A 415 -13.64 -13.01 -10.84
N TRP A 416 -13.03 -11.97 -11.40
CA TRP A 416 -12.09 -11.13 -10.68
C TRP A 416 -12.20 -9.67 -11.09
N GLY A 417 -11.89 -8.76 -10.18
CA GLY A 417 -11.90 -7.34 -10.50
C GLY A 417 -11.51 -6.45 -9.35
N ARG A 418 -11.50 -5.15 -9.62
CA ARG A 418 -11.33 -4.12 -8.59
C ARG A 418 -12.70 -3.63 -8.14
N ILE A 419 -12.97 -3.72 -6.84
CA ILE A 419 -14.24 -3.33 -6.24
C ILE A 419 -14.49 -1.84 -6.50
N GLY A 420 -15.71 -1.52 -6.96
CA GLY A 420 -16.13 -0.16 -7.28
C GLY A 420 -15.64 0.37 -8.64
N THR A 421 -15.13 -0.50 -9.52
CA THR A 421 -14.71 -0.13 -10.88
C THR A 421 -15.22 -1.15 -11.90
N THR A 422 -15.17 -0.78 -13.19
CA THR A 422 -15.46 -1.70 -14.31
C THR A 422 -14.27 -2.60 -14.67
N ILE A 423 -13.17 -2.52 -13.92
CA ILE A 423 -11.96 -3.30 -14.17
C ILE A 423 -12.17 -4.71 -13.62
N GLY A 424 -12.26 -5.69 -14.50
CA GLY A 424 -12.42 -7.09 -14.14
C GLY A 424 -12.56 -7.98 -15.35
N GLY A 425 -12.82 -9.25 -15.09
CA GLY A 425 -13.11 -10.24 -16.09
C GLY A 425 -13.55 -11.55 -15.45
N ASN A 426 -14.07 -12.44 -16.27
CA ASN A 426 -14.46 -13.77 -15.86
C ASN A 426 -13.86 -14.82 -16.80
N LYS A 427 -13.86 -16.08 -16.37
CA LYS A 427 -13.46 -17.22 -17.18
C LYS A 427 -14.18 -18.47 -16.71
N LEU A 428 -14.77 -19.18 -17.66
CA LEU A 428 -15.40 -20.48 -17.46
C LEU A 428 -14.57 -21.54 -18.21
N GLU A 429 -14.24 -22.63 -17.53
CA GLU A 429 -13.51 -23.76 -18.13
C GLU A 429 -14.34 -25.04 -17.98
N ASP A 430 -14.53 -25.76 -19.10
CA ASP A 430 -15.21 -27.06 -19.15
C ASP A 430 -14.23 -28.18 -18.78
N MET A 431 -14.69 -29.10 -17.95
CA MET A 431 -13.92 -30.22 -17.41
C MET A 431 -14.79 -31.48 -17.48
N GLU A 432 -14.24 -32.57 -18.04
CA GLU A 432 -14.96 -33.84 -18.17
C GLU A 432 -14.86 -34.68 -16.89
N ASP A 433 -13.73 -34.59 -16.17
CA ASP A 433 -13.47 -35.34 -14.96
C ASP A 433 -13.61 -34.47 -13.69
N LEU A 434 -14.31 -35.02 -12.69
CA LEU A 434 -14.55 -34.34 -11.41
C LEU A 434 -13.26 -34.16 -10.60
N THR A 435 -12.37 -35.15 -10.63
CA THR A 435 -11.11 -35.11 -9.87
C THR A 435 -10.22 -34.02 -10.43
N GLU A 436 -10.11 -33.94 -11.75
CA GLU A 436 -9.40 -32.87 -12.44
C GLU A 436 -10.01 -31.50 -12.10
N ALA A 437 -11.34 -31.38 -12.12
CA ALA A 437 -12.05 -30.14 -11.79
C ALA A 437 -11.79 -29.69 -10.34
N MET A 438 -11.78 -30.62 -9.40
CA MET A 438 -11.44 -30.37 -8.01
C MET A 438 -9.97 -29.95 -7.86
N GLN A 439 -9.03 -30.67 -8.47
CA GLN A 439 -7.61 -30.31 -8.38
C GLN A 439 -7.33 -28.92 -8.97
N HIS A 440 -7.97 -28.59 -10.09
CA HIS A 440 -7.84 -27.27 -10.70
C HIS A 440 -8.40 -26.16 -9.80
N PHE A 441 -9.59 -26.36 -9.23
CA PHE A 441 -10.16 -25.45 -8.23
C PHE A 441 -9.21 -25.26 -7.04
N GLU A 442 -8.71 -26.35 -6.46
CA GLU A 442 -7.86 -26.31 -5.26
C GLU A 442 -6.51 -25.64 -5.56
N GLY A 443 -5.93 -25.90 -6.74
CA GLY A 443 -4.70 -25.26 -7.20
C GLY A 443 -4.86 -23.75 -7.40
N LEU A 444 -5.97 -23.31 -7.99
CA LEU A 444 -6.29 -21.89 -8.15
C LEU A 444 -6.50 -21.20 -6.80
N PHE A 445 -7.19 -21.86 -5.87
CA PHE A 445 -7.39 -21.36 -4.51
C PHE A 445 -6.04 -21.18 -3.79
N GLU A 446 -5.16 -22.19 -3.86
CA GLU A 446 -3.83 -22.15 -3.26
C GLU A 446 -2.93 -21.10 -3.94
N GLU A 447 -3.03 -20.91 -5.26
CA GLU A 447 -2.32 -19.84 -5.96
C GLU A 447 -2.72 -18.46 -5.39
N LYS A 448 -4.02 -18.20 -5.22
CA LYS A 448 -4.52 -16.89 -4.76
C LYS A 448 -4.32 -16.63 -3.28
N THR A 449 -4.45 -17.66 -2.44
CA THR A 449 -4.46 -17.51 -0.97
C THR A 449 -3.17 -17.98 -0.31
N GLY A 450 -2.42 -18.88 -0.97
CA GLY A 450 -1.27 -19.60 -0.39
C GLY A 450 -1.68 -20.68 0.63
N ASN A 451 -2.97 -21.01 0.71
CA ASN A 451 -3.51 -22.01 1.62
C ASN A 451 -4.13 -23.16 0.82
N ARG A 452 -4.01 -24.39 1.33
CA ARG A 452 -4.74 -25.53 0.76
C ARG A 452 -6.23 -25.39 1.06
N PHE A 453 -7.08 -25.59 0.05
CA PHE A 453 -8.54 -25.51 0.22
C PHE A 453 -9.09 -26.58 1.19
N SER A 454 -8.37 -27.69 1.39
CA SER A 454 -8.71 -28.72 2.37
C SER A 454 -8.22 -28.42 3.79
N SER A 455 -7.49 -27.32 4.01
CA SER A 455 -7.00 -26.96 5.34
C SER A 455 -8.15 -26.58 6.27
N LYS A 456 -8.10 -27.06 7.52
CA LYS A 456 -9.06 -26.66 8.56
C LYS A 456 -8.81 -25.23 9.05
N GLU A 457 -7.57 -24.76 8.95
CA GLU A 457 -7.17 -23.42 9.36
C GLU A 457 -6.74 -22.61 8.14
N PHE A 458 -7.34 -21.44 7.97
CA PHE A 458 -6.92 -20.46 6.99
C PHE A 458 -5.94 -19.47 7.63
N LYS A 459 -4.74 -19.33 7.06
CA LYS A 459 -3.74 -18.37 7.52
C LYS A 459 -3.60 -17.24 6.50
N LYS A 460 -3.84 -16.01 6.93
CA LYS A 460 -3.72 -14.85 6.04
C LYS A 460 -2.24 -14.67 5.65
N ILE A 461 -1.96 -14.76 4.35
CA ILE A 461 -0.62 -14.47 3.82
C ILE A 461 -0.60 -13.07 3.23
N GLN A 462 0.42 -12.30 3.58
CA GLN A 462 0.55 -10.92 3.12
C GLN A 462 0.67 -10.83 1.60
N GLY A 463 -0.06 -9.89 0.99
CA GLY A 463 -0.14 -9.75 -0.47
C GLY A 463 -0.96 -10.83 -1.19
N ARG A 464 -1.51 -11.82 -0.47
CA ARG A 464 -2.43 -12.85 -1.00
C ARG A 464 -3.87 -12.60 -0.54
N PHE A 465 -4.81 -13.16 -1.27
CA PHE A 465 -6.24 -12.99 -1.00
C PHE A 465 -6.63 -13.67 0.32
N CYS A 466 -7.60 -13.08 1.03
CA CYS A 466 -8.29 -13.67 2.18
C CYS A 466 -9.66 -14.20 1.78
N ILE A 467 -10.18 -15.20 2.49
CA ILE A 467 -11.59 -15.59 2.36
C ILE A 467 -12.48 -14.45 2.86
N LEU A 468 -13.58 -14.20 2.17
CA LEU A 468 -14.67 -13.33 2.60
C LEU A 468 -15.88 -14.21 2.92
N ASP A 469 -16.39 -14.10 4.14
CA ASP A 469 -17.61 -14.78 4.53
C ASP A 469 -18.79 -14.12 3.80
N ILE A 470 -19.51 -14.92 3.01
CA ILE A 470 -20.77 -14.50 2.38
C ILE A 470 -21.87 -15.33 3.03
N ASP A 471 -22.70 -14.64 3.80
CA ASP A 471 -23.93 -15.20 4.33
C ASP A 471 -24.96 -15.24 3.19
N TYR A 472 -25.26 -16.44 2.72
CA TYR A 472 -26.34 -16.68 1.75
C TYR A 472 -27.59 -17.06 2.55
N GLY A 473 -28.14 -16.09 3.28
CA GLY A 473 -29.19 -16.26 4.29
C GLY A 473 -30.03 -17.53 4.14
N GLU A 474 -29.93 -18.41 5.14
CA GLU A 474 -30.77 -19.60 5.23
C GLU A 474 -32.24 -19.18 5.31
N ALA A 475 -33.07 -19.66 4.38
CA ALA A 475 -34.50 -19.50 4.50
C ALA A 475 -34.97 -20.30 5.73
N PRO A 476 -35.79 -19.72 6.63
CA PRO A 476 -36.32 -20.45 7.77
C PRO A 476 -37.13 -21.64 7.25
N GLU A 477 -36.79 -22.84 7.74
CA GLU A 477 -37.62 -24.04 7.56
C GLU A 477 -39.02 -23.75 8.12
N ILE A 478 -40.06 -23.96 7.30
CA ILE A 478 -41.47 -23.89 7.72
C ILE A 478 -41.98 -25.31 7.95
#